data_AF-A0A1I3J051-F1
#
_entry.id   AF-A0A1I3J051-F1
#
_cell.length_a   1.000
_cell.length_b   1.000
_cell.length_c   1.000
_cell.angle_alpha   90.00
_cell.angle_beta   90.00
_cell.angle_gamma   90.00
#
_symmetry.space_group_name_H-M   'P 1'
#
loop_
_entity.id
_entity.type
_entity.pdbx_description
1 polymer ?
#
loop_
_entity_poly.entity_id
_entity_poly.type
_entity_poly.pdbx_seq_one_letter_code
_entity_poly.pdbx_strand_id
1 'polypeptide(L)'
;MIVKVSDASNSHVFELKALTKFNKASDDIDAYGDKKDINISQNQYQKLYLDFRNDPAKSLKQIVASGGIITFEDASGNNISDADMIRKREQSAKANNLKNNNLLELDLLK
;
A
#
# COMPACT_ATOMS: atom_id res chain seq x y z
N MET A 1 28.96 -24.80 3.18
CA MET A 1 28.22 -24.85 1.90
C MET A 1 28.02 -23.41 1.45
N ILE A 2 28.58 -23.01 0.31
CA ILE A 2 28.36 -21.69 -0.28
C ILE A 2 27.28 -21.87 -1.32
N VAL A 3 26.14 -21.20 -1.15
CA VAL A 3 25.02 -21.25 -2.09
C VAL A 3 25.19 -20.11 -3.09
N LYS A 4 25.32 -20.48 -4.36
CA LYS A 4 25.34 -19.54 -5.50
C LYS A 4 24.23 -19.95 -6.45
N VAL A 5 23.36 -19.00 -6.78
CA VAL A 5 22.24 -19.20 -7.70
C VAL A 5 22.39 -18.20 -8.85
N SER A 6 22.25 -18.66 -10.09
CA SER A 6 22.24 -17.81 -11.28
C SER A 6 21.12 -18.19 -12.24
N ASP A 7 20.69 -17.22 -13.04
CA ASP A 7 19.80 -17.48 -14.18
C ASP A 7 20.56 -18.17 -15.33
N ALA A 8 19.82 -18.71 -16.30
CA ALA A 8 20.41 -19.46 -17.42
C ALA A 8 21.35 -18.59 -18.29
N SER A 9 21.10 -17.29 -18.35
CA SER A 9 21.94 -16.30 -19.04
C SER A 9 23.11 -15.78 -18.21
N ASN A 10 23.23 -16.16 -16.94
CA ASN A 10 24.14 -15.58 -15.94
C ASN A 10 24.08 -14.04 -15.82
N SER A 11 22.96 -13.43 -16.22
CA SER A 11 22.71 -11.98 -16.05
C SER A 11 22.43 -11.60 -14.61
N HIS A 12 21.86 -12.51 -13.81
CA HIS A 12 21.62 -12.29 -12.39
C HIS A 12 22.27 -13.40 -11.59
N VAL A 13 23.19 -13.02 -10.71
CA VAL A 13 23.96 -13.95 -9.88
C VAL A 13 23.85 -13.53 -8.43
N PHE A 14 23.29 -14.41 -7.61
CA PHE A 14 23.17 -14.21 -6.17
C PHE A 14 24.12 -15.16 -5.44
N GLU A 15 24.96 -14.59 -4.57
CA GLU A 15 25.94 -15.34 -3.79
C GLU A 15 25.70 -15.07 -2.30
N LEU A 16 25.54 -16.15 -1.52
CA LEU A 16 25.43 -16.06 -0.07
C LEU A 16 26.80 -15.72 0.55
N LYS A 17 27.00 -14.44 0.90
CA LYS A 17 28.26 -13.96 1.51
C LYS A 17 28.34 -14.20 3.01
N ALA A 18 27.23 -14.11 3.73
CA ALA A 18 27.19 -14.26 5.18
C ALA A 18 25.81 -14.75 5.65
N LEU A 19 25.78 -15.36 6.82
CA LEU A 19 24.55 -15.76 7.50
C LEU A 19 24.61 -15.25 8.94
N THR A 20 23.65 -14.41 9.31
CA THR A 20 23.48 -13.92 10.67
C THR A 20 22.21 -14.49 11.26
N LYS A 21 22.19 -14.74 12.57
CA LYS A 21 20.94 -15.11 13.24
C LYS A 21 19.99 -13.92 13.19
N PHE A 22 18.74 -14.16 12.80
CA PHE A 22 17.71 -13.15 12.86
C PHE A 22 17.45 -12.81 14.33
N ASN A 23 17.93 -11.64 14.75
CA ASN A 23 17.55 -11.04 16.01
C ASN A 23 16.42 -10.08 15.65
N LYS A 24 15.19 -10.36 16.10
CA LYS A 24 14.05 -9.45 15.91
C LYS A 24 14.51 -8.07 16.36
N ALA A 25 14.54 -7.09 15.46
CA ALA A 25 14.77 -5.71 15.84
C ALA A 25 13.74 -5.37 16.90
N SER A 26 14.16 -4.72 17.99
CA SER A 26 13.28 -4.22 19.03
C SER A 26 12.09 -3.52 18.38
N ASP A 27 10.89 -3.92 18.79
CA ASP A 27 9.63 -3.40 18.30
C ASP A 27 9.62 -1.86 18.34
N ASP A 28 9.06 -1.29 17.28
CA ASP A 28 8.42 0.02 17.18
C ASP A 28 9.28 1.28 17.34
N ILE A 29 9.83 1.72 16.20
CA ILE A 29 9.70 3.14 15.85
C ILE A 29 8.69 3.20 14.71
N ASP A 30 7.41 3.10 15.06
CA ASP A 30 6.35 3.50 14.16
C ASP A 30 6.53 4.98 13.86
N ALA A 31 6.83 5.31 12.60
CA ALA A 31 6.92 6.69 12.12
C ALA A 31 5.59 7.48 12.28
N TYR A 32 4.54 6.84 12.83
CA TYR A 32 3.18 7.35 12.98
C TYR A 32 2.66 7.38 14.44
N GLY A 33 3.52 7.16 15.44
CA GLY A 33 3.20 7.23 16.88
C GLY A 33 2.44 6.00 17.41
N ASP A 34 2.23 5.94 18.74
CA ASP A 34 1.54 4.89 19.53
C ASP A 34 0.12 4.58 19.03
N LYS A 35 -0.02 4.04 17.82
CA LYS A 35 -1.27 3.55 17.30
C LYS A 35 -1.36 2.10 17.69
N LYS A 36 -2.29 1.80 18.61
CA LYS A 36 -2.61 0.42 18.97
C LYS A 36 -2.86 -0.40 17.71
N ASP A 37 -2.14 -1.51 17.58
CA ASP A 37 -2.38 -2.48 16.53
C ASP A 37 -3.85 -2.88 16.50
N ILE A 38 -4.44 -2.81 15.30
CA ILE A 38 -5.80 -3.29 15.08
C ILE A 38 -5.68 -4.74 14.61
N ASN A 39 -6.04 -5.68 15.50
CA ASN A 39 -6.11 -7.09 15.12
C ASN A 39 -7.27 -7.30 14.14
N ILE A 40 -6.95 -7.72 12.92
CA ILE A 40 -7.92 -8.05 11.88
C ILE A 40 -7.72 -9.49 11.42
N SER A 41 -8.82 -10.19 11.17
CA SER A 41 -8.79 -11.51 10.54
C SER A 41 -8.50 -11.41 9.05
N GLN A 42 -8.01 -12.50 8.44
CA GLN A 42 -7.76 -12.59 7.00
C GLN A 42 -9.00 -12.22 6.17
N ASN A 43 -10.18 -12.69 6.57
CA ASN A 43 -11.44 -12.39 5.88
C ASN A 43 -11.81 -10.90 5.95
N GLN A 44 -11.57 -10.26 7.09
CA GLN A 44 -11.78 -8.81 7.23
C GLN A 44 -10.80 -8.02 6.35
N TYR A 45 -9.54 -8.45 6.31
CA TYR A 45 -8.53 -7.85 5.45
C TYR A 45 -8.89 -7.98 3.97
N GLN A 46 -9.29 -9.18 3.53
CA GLN A 46 -9.73 -9.42 2.16
C GLN A 46 -10.90 -8.50 1.77
N LYS A 47 -11.88 -8.35 2.66
CA LYS A 47 -13.00 -7.42 2.44
C LYS A 47 -12.53 -5.97 2.28
N LEU A 48 -11.64 -5.51 3.15
CA LEU A 48 -11.06 -4.16 3.08
C LEU A 48 -10.29 -3.95 1.77
N TYR A 49 -9.53 -4.96 1.35
CA TYR A 49 -8.77 -4.94 0.10
C TYR A 49 -9.69 -4.81 -1.11
N LEU A 50 -10.74 -5.62 -1.20
CA LEU A 50 -11.71 -5.57 -2.30
C LEU A 50 -12.50 -4.25 -2.29
N ASP A 51 -12.92 -3.78 -1.11
CA ASP A 51 -13.60 -2.49 -0.96
C ASP A 51 -12.73 -1.34 -1.47
N PHE A 52 -11.44 -1.33 -1.12
CA PHE A 52 -10.49 -0.33 -1.59
C PHE A 52 -10.24 -0.42 -3.09
N ARG A 53 -10.15 -1.64 -3.65
CA ARG A 53 -9.97 -1.83 -5.09
C ARG A 53 -11.18 -1.34 -5.88
N ASN A 54 -12.39 -1.51 -5.34
CA ASN A 54 -13.65 -1.09 -5.96
C ASN A 54 -13.90 0.42 -5.84
N ASP A 55 -13.69 0.99 -4.65
CA ASP A 55 -13.78 2.44 -4.39
C ASP A 55 -12.56 2.96 -3.62
N PRO A 56 -11.47 3.30 -4.34
CA PRO A 56 -10.22 3.78 -3.74
C PRO A 56 -10.35 5.07 -2.93
N ALA A 57 -11.44 5.82 -3.13
CA ALA A 57 -11.68 7.11 -2.48
C ALA A 57 -12.77 7.04 -1.39
N LYS A 58 -13.26 5.85 -1.05
CA LYS A 58 -14.35 5.63 -0.10
C LYS A 58 -14.12 6.32 1.25
N SER A 59 -12.94 6.18 1.84
CA SER A 59 -12.59 6.80 3.12
C SER A 59 -12.60 8.33 3.06
N LEU A 60 -12.03 8.91 2.01
CA LEU A 60 -12.02 10.36 1.80
C LEU A 60 -13.46 10.91 1.64
N LYS A 61 -14.29 10.22 0.84
CA LYS A 61 -15.71 10.57 0.68
C LYS A 61 -16.46 10.52 2.02
N GLN A 62 -16.20 9.51 2.85
CA GLN A 62 -16.83 9.38 4.17
C GLN A 62 -16.42 10.51 5.12
N ILE A 63 -15.13 10.88 5.15
CA ILE A 63 -14.65 11.99 5.97
C ILE A 63 -15.37 13.29 5.58
N VAL A 64 -15.40 13.61 4.28
CA VAL A 64 -16.11 14.80 3.77
C VAL A 64 -17.61 14.74 4.10
N ALA A 65 -18.25 13.59 3.89
CA ALA A 65 -19.67 13.40 4.20
C ALA A 65 -19.98 13.53 5.70
N SER A 66 -19.03 13.20 6.57
CA SER A 66 -19.15 13.37 8.03
C SER A 66 -18.85 14.79 8.52
N GLY A 67 -18.57 15.74 7.60
CA GLY A 67 -18.23 17.13 7.92
C GLY A 67 -16.75 17.36 8.24
N GLY A 68 -15.88 16.36 7.99
CA GLY A 68 -14.44 16.52 8.10
C GLY A 68 -13.88 17.40 6.98
N ILE A 69 -13.02 18.34 7.33
CA ILE A 69 -12.35 19.25 6.39
C ILE A 69 -11.03 18.60 5.97
N ILE A 70 -10.81 18.44 4.66
CA ILE A 70 -9.55 17.92 4.11
C ILE A 70 -8.97 18.97 3.18
N THR A 71 -7.95 19.70 3.60
CA THR A 71 -7.28 20.66 2.73
C THR A 71 -6.30 19.96 1.80
N PHE A 72 -6.42 20.24 0.50
CA PHE A 72 -5.46 19.83 -0.51
C PHE A 72 -4.74 21.05 -1.07
N GLU A 73 -3.42 21.02 -1.06
CA GLU A 73 -2.58 22.07 -1.62
C GLU A 73 -1.88 21.58 -2.90
N ASP A 74 -1.75 22.46 -3.89
CA ASP A 74 -0.89 22.23 -5.05
C ASP A 74 0.59 22.41 -4.69
N ALA A 75 1.49 22.12 -5.63
CA ALA A 75 2.93 22.29 -5.44
C ALA A 75 3.35 23.77 -5.20
N SER A 76 2.45 24.72 -5.39
CA SER A 76 2.62 26.15 -5.15
C SER A 76 1.96 26.63 -3.85
N GLY A 77 1.32 25.74 -3.08
CA GLY A 77 0.65 26.05 -1.83
C GLY A 77 -0.77 26.60 -1.98
N ASN A 78 -1.37 26.56 -3.17
CA ASN A 78 -2.75 27.00 -3.36
C ASN A 78 -3.73 25.87 -3.02
N ASN A 79 -4.83 26.22 -2.35
CA ASN A 79 -5.91 25.28 -2.08
C ASN A 79 -6.58 24.82 -3.39
N ILE A 80 -6.72 23.51 -3.52
CA ILE A 80 -7.42 22.85 -4.61
C ILE A 80 -8.79 22.39 -4.10
N SER A 81 -9.80 22.38 -4.96
CA SER A 81 -11.12 21.80 -4.67
C SER A 81 -11.01 20.33 -4.22
N ASP A 82 -11.52 20.04 -3.01
CA ASP A 82 -11.54 18.70 -2.43
C ASP A 82 -12.24 17.68 -3.33
N ALA A 83 -13.36 18.08 -3.94
CA ALA A 83 -14.14 17.21 -4.83
C ALA A 83 -13.35 16.77 -6.06
N ASP A 84 -12.59 17.70 -6.67
CA ASP A 84 -11.78 17.42 -7.84
C ASP A 84 -10.59 16.53 -7.49
N MET A 85 -9.98 16.77 -6.32
CA MET A 85 -8.87 15.95 -5.83
C MET A 85 -9.29 14.52 -5.50
N ILE A 86 -10.44 14.35 -4.84
CA ILE A 86 -11.02 13.02 -4.55
C ILE A 86 -11.29 12.28 -5.85
N ARG A 87 -11.90 12.93 -6.85
CA ARG A 87 -12.17 12.34 -8.16
C ARG A 87 -10.89 11.96 -8.90
N LYS A 88 -9.89 12.84 -8.91
CA LYS A 88 -8.59 12.58 -9.56
C LYS A 88 -7.86 11.41 -8.91
N ARG A 89 -7.85 11.33 -7.57
CA ARG A 89 -7.29 10.19 -6.83
C ARG A 89 -7.99 8.90 -7.22
N GLU A 90 -9.32 8.88 -7.23
CA GLU A 90 -10.10 7.70 -7.60
C GLU A 90 -9.77 7.22 -9.02
N GLN A 91 -9.74 8.13 -9.99
CA GLN A 91 -9.40 7.81 -11.38
C GLN A 91 -7.98 7.28 -11.52
N SER A 92 -7.00 7.92 -10.86
CA SER A 92 -5.60 7.50 -10.92
C SER A 92 -5.39 6.12 -10.30
N ALA A 93 -6.02 5.83 -9.16
CA ALA A 93 -5.97 4.54 -8.51
C ALA A 93 -6.60 3.44 -9.37
N LYS A 94 -7.78 3.71 -9.97
CA LYS A 94 -8.43 2.77 -10.91
C LYS A 94 -7.56 2.51 -12.14
N ALA A 95 -6.96 3.55 -12.72
CA ALA A 95 -6.05 3.40 -13.86
C ALA A 95 -4.79 2.58 -13.50
N ASN A 96 -4.23 2.79 -12.31
CA ASN A 96 -3.09 2.01 -11.83
C ASN A 96 -3.46 0.55 -11.58
N ASN A 97 -4.63 0.29 -11.00
CA ASN A 97 -5.14 -1.07 -10.80
C ASN A 97 -5.34 -1.83 -12.12
N LEU A 98 -5.76 -1.13 -13.18
CA LEU A 98 -5.88 -1.70 -14.53
C LEU A 98 -4.52 -1.94 -15.21
N LYS A 99 -3.55 -1.07 -14.98
CA LYS A 99 -2.19 -1.21 -15.52
C LYS A 99 -1.37 -2.27 -14.78
N ASN A 100 -1.73 -2.58 -13.54
CA ASN A 100 -1.01 -3.56 -12.73
C ASN A 100 -1.30 -4.99 -13.21
N ASN A 101 -0.35 -5.55 -13.95
CA ASN A 101 -0.37 -6.92 -14.47
C ASN A 101 0.35 -7.93 -13.57
N ASN A 102 0.92 -7.49 -12.43
CA ASN A 102 1.68 -8.34 -11.52
C ASN A 102 1.22 -8.12 -10.08
N LEU A 103 -0.08 -8.34 -9.85
CA LEU A 103 -0.64 -8.28 -8.51
C LEU A 103 -0.17 -9.49 -7.69
N LEU A 104 0.38 -9.25 -6.50
CA LEU A 104 0.92 -10.30 -5.63
C LEU A 104 -0.19 -10.97 -4.81
N GLU A 105 -1.24 -10.23 -4.49
CA GLU A 105 -2.35 -10.63 -3.62
C GLU A 105 -3.47 -11.35 -4.39
N LEU A 106 -3.11 -12.33 -5.21
CA LEU A 106 -4.05 -13.09 -6.05
C LEU A 106 -5.07 -13.91 -5.22
N ASP A 107 -4.70 -14.29 -4.01
CA ASP A 107 -5.55 -14.99 -3.05
C ASP A 107 -6.67 -14.08 -2.53
N LEU A 108 -6.42 -12.77 -2.41
CA LEU A 108 -7.41 -11.80 -1.94
C LEU A 108 -8.48 -11.46 -2.99
N LEU A 109 -8.26 -11.79 -4.25
CA LEU A 109 -9.19 -11.55 -5.35
C LEU A 109 -10.29 -12.60 -5.51
N LYS A 110 -10.23 -13.71 -4.76
CA LYS A 110 -11.10 -14.89 -4.95
C LYS A 110 -12.24 -14.95 -3.95
#